data_AF-A0A4V2AX39-F1
#
_entry.id   AF-A0A4V2AX39-F1
#
_cell.length_a   1.000
_cell.length_b   1.000
_cell.length_c   1.000
_cell.angle_alpha   90.00
_cell.angle_beta   90.00
_cell.angle_gamma   90.00
#
_symmetry.space_group_name_H-M   'P 1'
#
loop_
_entity.id
_entity.type
_entity.pdbx_description
1 polymer ?
#
loop_
_entity_poly.entity_id
_entity_poly.type
_entity_poly.pdbx_seq_one_letter_code
_entity_poly.pdbx_strand_id
1 'polypeptide(L)'
;MARIFSISFTYDDVQHNPMVLVRTTPFYLEYTLSNLADELQEQLPGNKIIAPSTRQFIFPNASPKHNPALMNAIINAVKMHLQTVSY
;
A
#
# COMPACT_ATOMS: atom_id res chain seq x y z
N MET A 1 4.55 8.97 -16.23
CA MET A 1 3.11 9.20 -15.95
C MET A 1 2.87 8.83 -14.49
N ALA A 2 2.36 9.75 -13.67
CA ALA A 2 2.00 9.44 -12.28
C ALA A 2 0.52 9.02 -12.25
N ARG A 3 0.19 7.94 -11.56
CA ARG A 3 -1.19 7.44 -11.42
C ARG A 3 -1.61 7.60 -9.97
N ILE A 4 -2.84 8.04 -9.72
CA ILE A 4 -3.41 8.12 -8.38
C ILE A 4 -4.69 7.30 -8.37
N PHE A 5 -4.91 6.52 -7.32
CA PHE A 5 -6.15 5.79 -7.09
C PHE A 5 -6.43 5.62 -5.60
N SER A 6 -7.68 5.35 -5.23
CA SER A 6 -8.05 4.95 -3.88
C SER A 6 -8.08 3.44 -3.76
N ILE A 7 -7.68 2.92 -2.60
CA ILE A 7 -7.93 1.53 -2.21
C ILE A 7 -8.92 1.51 -1.05
N SER A 8 -9.61 0.40 -0.86
CA SER A 8 -10.45 0.14 0.30
C SER A 8 -9.96 -1.14 0.98
N PHE A 9 -9.79 -1.09 2.29
CA PHE A 9 -9.51 -2.27 3.10
C PHE A 9 -10.17 -2.16 4.47
N THR A 10 -10.43 -3.29 5.10
CA THR A 10 -10.93 -3.36 6.47
C THR A 10 -9.81 -3.81 7.39
N TYR A 11 -9.66 -3.11 8.51
CA TYR A 11 -8.72 -3.45 9.57
C TYR A 11 -9.35 -3.09 10.91
N ASP A 12 -9.31 -4.02 11.87
CA ASP A 12 -9.94 -3.85 13.19
C ASP A 12 -11.43 -3.45 13.11
N ASP A 13 -12.19 -4.12 12.22
CA ASP A 13 -13.60 -3.85 11.90
C ASP A 13 -13.93 -2.44 11.38
N VAL A 14 -12.91 -1.62 11.09
CA VAL A 14 -13.05 -0.30 10.50
C VAL A 14 -12.63 -0.33 9.02
N GLN A 15 -13.45 0.28 8.16
CA GLN A 15 -13.13 0.43 6.75
C GLN A 15 -12.28 1.69 6.53
N HIS A 16 -11.17 1.52 5.82
CA HIS A 16 -10.22 2.58 5.49
C HIS A 16 -10.08 2.73 3.98
N ASN A 17 -10.03 3.99 3.53
CA ASN A 17 -10.00 4.34 2.11
C ASN A 17 -8.85 5.31 1.77
N PRO A 18 -7.57 4.92 1.94
CA PRO A 18 -6.47 5.83 1.63
C PRO A 18 -6.29 6.02 0.12
N MET A 19 -5.63 7.12 -0.23
CA MET A 19 -5.18 7.38 -1.59
C MET A 19 -3.78 6.79 -1.80
N VAL A 20 -3.54 6.29 -3.00
CA VAL A 20 -2.29 5.68 -3.42
C VAL A 20 -1.78 6.45 -4.63
N LEU A 21 -0.62 7.09 -4.46
CA LEU A 21 0.13 7.70 -5.53
C LEU A 21 1.16 6.71 -6.06
N VAL A 22 1.09 6.39 -7.36
CA VAL A 22 2.04 5.54 -8.06
C VAL A 22 3.07 6.39 -8.79
N ARG A 23 4.34 6.09 -8.52
CA ARG A 23 5.47 6.64 -9.23
C ARG A 23 6.28 5.51 -9.86
N THR A 24 6.41 5.56 -11.18
CA THR A 24 7.31 4.67 -11.92
C THR A 24 8.73 5.20 -11.85
N THR A 25 9.65 4.38 -11.40
CA THR A 25 11.10 4.62 -11.46
C THR A 25 11.74 3.64 -12.45
N PRO A 26 12.99 3.84 -12.88
CA PRO A 26 13.69 2.90 -13.75
C PRO A 26 13.88 1.49 -13.14
N PHE A 27 13.81 1.36 -11.80
CA PHE A 27 14.13 0.12 -11.09
C PHE A 27 12.92 -0.55 -10.44
N TYR A 28 11.91 0.23 -10.04
CA TYR A 28 10.73 -0.26 -9.33
C TYR A 28 9.53 0.69 -9.46
N LEU A 29 8.34 0.19 -9.13
CA LEU A 29 7.17 1.03 -8.89
C LEU A 29 7.10 1.40 -7.40
N GLU A 30 6.92 2.68 -7.11
CA GLU A 30 6.66 3.19 -5.76
C GLU A 30 5.17 3.50 -5.62
N TYR A 31 4.57 3.04 -4.53
CA TYR A 31 3.19 3.32 -4.15
C TYR A 31 3.24 4.05 -2.80
N THR A 32 2.89 5.33 -2.81
CA THR A 32 2.85 6.16 -1.61
C THR A 32 1.41 6.27 -1.12
N LEU A 33 1.19 5.85 0.11
CA LEU A 33 -0.09 5.92 0.82
C LEU A 33 -0.26 7.33 1.39
N SER A 34 -1.47 7.87 1.27
CA SER A 34 -1.87 9.19 1.78
C SER A 34 -3.25 9.09 2.42
N ASN A 35 -3.55 9.99 3.35
CA ASN A 35 -4.82 10.03 4.09
C ASN A 35 -5.07 8.76 4.92
N LEU A 36 -4.02 8.17 5.49
CA LEU A 36 -4.13 7.16 6.55
C LEU A 36 -4.33 7.85 7.90
N ALA A 37 -5.16 7.27 8.76
CA ALA A 37 -5.25 7.71 10.15
C ALA A 37 -3.89 7.57 10.85
N ASP A 38 -3.55 8.51 11.72
CA ASP A 38 -2.23 8.57 12.38
C ASP A 38 -1.90 7.29 13.15
N GLU A 39 -2.91 6.70 13.81
CA GLU A 39 -2.81 5.42 14.53
C GLU A 39 -2.35 4.26 13.63
N LEU A 40 -2.78 4.24 12.37
CA LEU A 40 -2.34 3.23 11.40
C LEU A 40 -0.93 3.52 10.90
N GLN A 41 -0.57 4.80 10.76
CA GLN A 41 0.77 5.20 10.32
C GLN A 41 1.84 4.76 11.34
N GLU A 42 1.55 4.84 12.64
CA GLU A 42 2.44 4.38 13.71
C GLU A 42 2.67 2.87 13.69
N GLN A 43 1.69 2.09 13.22
CA GLN A 43 1.78 0.63 13.12
C GLN A 43 2.48 0.16 11.84
N LEU A 44 2.70 1.07 10.89
CA LEU A 44 3.35 0.78 9.61
C LEU A 44 4.83 1.18 9.65
N PRO A 45 5.69 0.49 8.88
CA PRO A 45 7.09 0.88 8.68
C PRO A 45 7.29 2.16 7.84
N GLY A 46 6.22 2.93 7.65
CA GLY A 46 6.13 4.07 6.75
C GLY A 46 4.99 3.93 5.74
N ASN A 47 4.77 4.99 4.97
CA ASN A 47 3.66 5.09 4.01
C ASN A 47 4.02 4.65 2.59
N LYS A 48 5.13 3.91 2.41
CA LYS A 48 5.63 3.52 1.09
C LYS A 48 5.62 2.02 0.91
N ILE A 49 5.12 1.60 -0.25
CA ILE A 49 5.23 0.24 -0.75
C ILE A 49 6.04 0.31 -2.04
N ILE A 50 7.02 -0.58 -2.19
CA ILE A 50 7.78 -0.73 -3.44
C ILE A 50 7.41 -2.04 -4.11
N ALA A 51 7.37 -2.03 -5.43
CA ALA A 51 7.23 -3.21 -6.25
C ALA A 51 8.40 -3.30 -7.25
N PRO A 52 9.46 -4.06 -6.92
CA PRO A 52 10.57 -4.34 -7.84
C PRO A 52 10.12 -5.12 -9.07
N SER A 53 9.04 -5.90 -8.92
CA SER A 53 8.36 -6.61 -10.00
C SER A 53 6.85 -6.50 -9.82
N THR A 54 6.08 -6.75 -10.89
CA THR A 54 4.61 -6.66 -10.88
C THR A 54 3.91 -7.62 -9.92
N ARG A 55 4.65 -8.56 -9.30
CA ARG A 55 4.09 -9.58 -8.39
C ARG A 55 4.53 -9.43 -6.94
N GLN A 56 5.53 -8.61 -6.67
CA GLN A 56 6.09 -8.46 -5.34
C GLN A 56 5.88 -7.04 -4.84
N PHE A 57 5.15 -6.90 -3.74
CA PHE A 57 4.87 -5.64 -3.07
C PHE A 57 5.41 -5.75 -1.66
N ILE A 58 6.29 -4.83 -1.26
CA ILE A 58 6.93 -4.86 0.05
C ILE A 58 6.95 -3.46 0.66
N PHE A 59 6.85 -3.41 1.98
CA PHE A 59 7.23 -2.23 2.73
C PHE A 59 8.76 -2.27 2.96
N PRO A 60 9.55 -1.32 2.46
CA PRO A 60 11.01 -1.40 2.44
C PRO A 60 11.65 -1.40 3.83
N ASN A 61 11.00 -0.79 4.83
CA ASN A 61 11.51 -0.69 6.20
C ASN A 61 10.76 -1.61 7.18
N ALA A 62 10.09 -2.66 6.67
CA ALA A 62 9.35 -3.59 7.50
C ALA A 62 10.26 -4.23 8.55
N SER A 63 9.76 -4.32 9.78
CA SER A 63 10.45 -4.94 10.92
C SER A 63 9.43 -5.70 11.76
N PRO A 64 9.86 -6.64 12.62
CA PRO A 64 8.94 -7.42 13.46
C PRO A 64 8.08 -6.60 14.44
N LYS A 65 8.39 -5.32 14.65
CA LYS A 65 7.62 -4.42 15.52
C LYS A 65 6.37 -3.85 14.85
N HIS A 66 6.29 -3.91 13.52
CA HIS A 66 5.17 -3.38 12.76
C HIS A 66 4.08 -4.41 12.58
N ASN A 67 2.85 -3.97 12.36
CA ASN A 67 1.71 -4.87 12.32
C ASN A 67 1.62 -5.63 10.97
N PRO A 68 1.86 -6.96 10.93
CA PRO A 68 1.85 -7.71 9.69
C PRO A 68 0.45 -7.84 9.09
N ALA A 69 -0.61 -7.85 9.91
CA ALA A 69 -1.98 -7.94 9.42
C ALA A 69 -2.38 -6.67 8.67
N LEU A 70 -2.06 -5.49 9.22
CA LEU A 70 -2.30 -4.21 8.56
C LEU A 70 -1.52 -4.09 7.25
N MET A 71 -0.22 -4.42 7.25
CA MET A 71 0.62 -4.40 6.05
C MET A 71 0.04 -5.30 4.95
N ASN A 72 -0.37 -6.52 5.31
CA ASN A 72 -0.96 -7.47 4.36
C ASN A 72 -2.31 -6.99 3.83
N ALA A 73 -3.16 -6.41 4.67
CA ALA A 73 -4.45 -5.84 4.25
C ALA A 73 -4.26 -4.75 3.18
N ILE A 74 -3.33 -3.83 3.41
CA ILE A 74 -3.02 -2.76 2.46
C ILE A 74 -2.44 -3.32 1.15
N ILE A 75 -1.46 -4.23 1.24
CA ILE A 75 -0.87 -4.86 0.04
C ILE A 75 -1.93 -5.58 -0.78
N ASN A 76 -2.84 -6.32 -0.12
CA ASN A 76 -3.92 -7.02 -0.80
C ASN A 76 -4.88 -6.05 -1.49
N ALA A 77 -5.24 -4.95 -0.83
CA ALA A 77 -6.11 -3.93 -1.43
C ALA A 77 -5.47 -3.24 -2.64
N VAL A 78 -4.16 -2.95 -2.60
CA VAL A 78 -3.40 -2.46 -3.75
C VAL A 78 -3.41 -3.47 -4.89
N LYS A 79 -3.11 -4.74 -4.60
CA LYS A 79 -3.11 -5.83 -5.62
C LYS A 79 -4.48 -5.99 -6.27
N MET A 80 -5.55 -6.01 -5.47
CA MET A 80 -6.93 -6.12 -5.97
C MET A 80 -7.26 -4.97 -6.92
N HIS A 81 -6.97 -3.72 -6.53
CA HIS A 81 -7.24 -2.57 -7.40
C HIS A 81 -6.51 -2.68 -8.75
N LEU A 82 -5.25 -3.12 -8.74
CA LEU A 82 -4.46 -3.28 -9.95
C LEU A 82 -4.99 -4.40 -10.85
N GLN A 83 -5.48 -5.49 -10.28
CA GLN A 83 -6.13 -6.57 -11.02
C GLN A 83 -7.45 -6.12 -11.66
N THR A 84 -8.27 -5.33 -10.95
CA THR A 84 -9.54 -4.81 -11.47
C THR A 84 -9.36 -3.92 -12.69
N VAL A 85 -8.24 -3.21 -12.80
CA VAL A 85 -8.00 -2.23 -13.89
C VAL A 85 -7.25 -2.87 -15.09
N SER A 86 -6.94 -4.17 -15.02
CA SER A 86 -6.21 -4.89 -16.09
C SER A 86 -7.12 -5.54 -17.15
N TYR A 87 -8.34 -5.04 -17.35
CA TYR A 87 -9.30 -5.51 -18.38
C TYR A 87 -9.40 -4.54 -19.55
#